data_AF-A0A8I2BIA3-F1
#
_entry.id   AF-A0A8I2BIA3-F1
#
_cell.length_a   1.000
_cell.length_b   1.000
_cell.length_c   1.000
_cell.angle_alpha   90.00
_cell.angle_beta   90.00
_cell.angle_gamma   90.00
#
_symmetry.space_group_name_H-M   'P 1'
#
loop_
_entity.id
_entity.type
_entity.pdbx_description
1 polymer ?
#
loop_
_entity_poly.entity_id
_entity_poly.type
_entity_poly.pdbx_seq_one_letter_code
_entity_poly.pdbx_strand_id
1 'polypeptide(L)'
;MKGAGGARKIRFAGRGKGKSGGYRVITFFAGTDIPVFLLAIFSKGEKANLSQSERNELRGILGEIAEIYREGAKQNVRSRK
;
A
#
# COMPACT_ATOMS: atom_id res chain seq x y z
N MET A 1 3.56 -0.10 -11.13
CA MET A 1 2.18 0.23 -11.53
C MET A 1 2.11 1.74 -11.60
N LYS A 2 1.56 2.32 -12.65
CA LYS A 2 1.35 3.77 -12.75
C LYS A 2 -0.11 4.08 -12.39
N GLY A 3 -0.36 5.25 -11.79
CA GLY A 3 -1.72 5.75 -11.52
C GLY A 3 -2.43 5.25 -10.26
N ALA A 4 -1.75 4.52 -9.35
CA ALA A 4 -2.38 3.93 -8.15
C ALA A 4 -2.18 4.76 -6.86
N GLY A 5 -2.07 6.09 -6.96
CA GLY A 5 -2.05 6.99 -5.80
C GLY A 5 -0.99 6.74 -4.73
N GLY A 6 0.21 6.27 -5.09
CA GLY A 6 1.28 5.95 -4.13
C GLY A 6 1.35 4.46 -3.76
N ALA A 7 0.37 3.64 -4.18
CA ALA A 7 0.48 2.20 -4.05
C ALA A 7 1.62 1.63 -4.90
N ARG A 8 2.40 0.73 -4.32
CA ARG A 8 3.49 0.00 -4.98
C ARG A 8 3.23 -1.49 -4.91
N LYS A 9 3.65 -2.20 -5.96
CA LYS A 9 3.61 -3.66 -6.01
C LYS A 9 5.03 -4.20 -5.97
N ILE A 10 5.29 -5.06 -5.02
CA ILE A 10 6.60 -5.69 -4.79
C ILE A 10 6.42 -7.21 -4.93
N ARG A 11 7.41 -7.88 -5.52
CA ARG A 11 7.46 -9.35 -5.62
C ARG A 11 8.41 -9.88 -4.57
N PHE A 12 7.90 -10.68 -3.64
CA PHE A 12 8.68 -11.38 -2.64
C PHE A 12 8.84 -12.85 -3.01
N ALA A 13 10.05 -13.38 -2.80
CA ALA A 13 10.29 -14.81 -2.93
C ALA A 13 9.53 -15.56 -1.82
N GLY A 14 8.97 -16.71 -2.16
CA GLY A 14 8.36 -17.60 -1.18
C GLY A 14 9.41 -18.54 -0.59
N ARG A 15 9.12 -19.17 0.56
CA ARG A 15 10.03 -20.17 1.13
C ARG A 15 10.20 -21.32 0.14
N GLY A 16 11.44 -21.60 -0.25
CA GLY A 16 11.78 -22.62 -1.26
C GLY A 16 11.28 -22.32 -2.69
N LYS A 17 10.83 -21.09 -2.98
CA LYS A 17 10.28 -20.68 -4.28
C LYS A 17 10.89 -19.36 -4.76
N GLY A 18 11.15 -19.25 -6.06
CA GLY A 18 11.57 -17.99 -6.67
C GLY A 18 10.48 -16.91 -6.63
N LYS A 19 10.84 -15.66 -6.98
CA LYS A 19 9.91 -14.50 -7.04
C LYS A 19 8.70 -14.73 -7.94
N SER A 20 8.81 -15.62 -8.93
CA SER A 20 7.72 -16.00 -9.84
C SER A 20 6.66 -16.85 -9.15
N GLY A 21 7.02 -17.70 -8.19
CA GLY A 21 6.11 -18.56 -7.40
C GLY A 21 5.83 -18.05 -5.99
N GLY A 22 6.36 -16.87 -5.63
CA GLY A 22 6.19 -16.24 -4.33
C GLY A 22 4.99 -15.29 -4.27
N TYR A 23 5.12 -14.27 -3.42
CA TYR A 23 4.06 -13.35 -3.05
C TYR A 23 4.14 -12.02 -3.81
N ARG A 24 2.98 -11.42 -4.04
CA ARG A 24 2.79 -10.03 -4.45
C ARG A 24 2.31 -9.26 -3.24
N VAL A 25 3.10 -8.26 -2.88
CA VAL A 25 2.82 -7.39 -1.75
C VAL A 25 2.46 -6.02 -2.31
N ILE A 26 1.32 -5.48 -1.88
CA ILE A 26 0.93 -4.11 -2.17
C ILE A 26 1.22 -3.27 -0.94
N THR A 27 2.05 -2.24 -1.10
CA THR A 27 2.35 -1.26 -0.06
C THR A 27 1.90 0.13 -0.48
N PHE A 28 1.71 1.02 0.48
CA PHE A 28 1.43 2.43 0.24
C PHE A 28 2.46 3.31 0.95
N PHE A 29 2.95 4.31 0.20
CA PHE A 29 3.90 5.31 0.68
C PHE A 29 3.48 6.70 0.19
N ALA A 30 3.35 7.64 1.11
CA ALA A 30 2.84 8.99 0.85
C ALA A 30 3.72 10.14 1.37
N GLY A 31 4.87 9.84 1.96
CA GLY A 31 5.77 10.84 2.54
C GLY A 31 6.57 10.26 3.71
N THR A 32 7.54 11.02 4.22
CA THR A 32 8.35 10.63 5.39
C THR A 32 7.61 10.83 6.71
N ASP A 33 6.53 11.61 6.69
CA ASP A 33 5.62 11.88 7.80
C ASP A 33 4.56 10.79 8.00
N ILE A 34 4.49 9.83 7.07
CA ILE A 34 3.51 8.75 7.06
C ILE A 34 4.26 7.40 7.02
N PRO A 35 3.88 6.42 7.84
CA PRO A 35 4.47 5.09 7.79
C PRO A 35 4.13 4.39 6.47
N VAL A 36 4.95 3.41 6.09
CA VAL A 36 4.60 2.52 4.99
C VAL A 36 3.47 1.60 5.42
N PHE A 37 2.35 1.66 4.73
CA PHE A 37 1.23 0.74 4.98
C PHE A 37 1.36 -0.51 4.13
N LEU A 38 1.11 -1.66 4.74
CA LEU A 38 0.90 -2.92 4.06
C LEU A 38 -0.59 -3.05 3.73
N LEU A 39 -0.95 -2.99 2.44
CA LEU A 39 -2.35 -3.02 2.02
C LEU A 39 -2.85 -4.45 1.75
N ALA A 40 -2.03 -5.27 1.09
CA ALA A 40 -2.41 -6.62 0.72
C ALA A 40 -1.19 -7.52 0.46
N ILE A 41 -1.37 -8.82 0.68
CA ILE A 41 -0.44 -9.87 0.28
C ILE A 41 -1.25 -10.97 -0.40
N PHE A 42 -0.81 -11.39 -1.59
CA PHE A 42 -1.43 -12.51 -2.31
C PHE A 42 -0.36 -13.31 -3.08
N SER A 43 -0.61 -14.60 -3.27
CA SER A 43 0.25 -15.48 -4.08
C SER A 43 0.08 -15.20 -5.58
N LYS A 44 0.95 -15.78 -6.44
CA LYS A 44 0.75 -15.70 -7.90
C LYS A 44 -0.58 -16.30 -8.37
N GLY A 45 -1.03 -17.37 -7.74
CA GLY A 45 -2.19 -18.13 -8.18
C GLY A 45 -3.51 -17.36 -7.99
N GLU A 46 -3.57 -16.47 -7.00
CA GLU A 46 -4.81 -15.76 -6.66
C GLU A 46 -5.02 -14.52 -7.54
N LYS A 47 -3.99 -13.68 -7.71
CA LYS A 47 -4.12 -12.47 -8.51
C LYS A 47 -2.78 -12.05 -9.10
N ALA A 48 -2.75 -11.79 -10.41
CA ALA A 48 -1.51 -11.41 -11.08
C ALA A 48 -1.22 -9.90 -10.98
N ASN A 49 -2.26 -9.07 -11.17
CA ASN A 49 -2.21 -7.62 -11.26
C ASN A 49 -3.54 -7.00 -10.81
N LEU A 50 -3.49 -5.74 -10.38
CA LEU A 50 -4.68 -4.91 -10.22
C LEU A 50 -5.14 -4.39 -11.58
N SER A 51 -6.45 -4.36 -11.82
CA SER A 51 -7.06 -3.74 -13.00
C SER A 51 -6.85 -2.22 -13.01
N GLN A 52 -7.22 -1.53 -14.09
CA GLN A 52 -7.14 -0.07 -14.11
C GLN A 52 -8.19 0.58 -13.20
N SER A 53 -9.40 0.03 -13.11
CA SER A 53 -10.45 0.52 -12.21
C SER A 53 -10.02 0.42 -10.75
N GLU A 54 -9.49 -0.72 -10.34
CA GLU A 54 -8.99 -0.94 -8.98
C GLU A 54 -7.87 0.04 -8.59
N ARG A 55 -7.01 0.41 -9.56
CA ARG A 55 -5.96 1.42 -9.30
C ARG A 55 -6.53 2.81 -9.12
N ASN A 56 -7.55 3.17 -9.90
CA ASN A 56 -8.21 4.46 -9.81
C ASN A 56 -8.95 4.60 -8.47
N GLU A 57 -9.64 3.54 -8.05
CA GLU A 57 -10.31 3.47 -6.76
C GLU A 57 -9.32 3.56 -5.60
N LEU A 58 -8.23 2.77 -5.64
CA LEU A 58 -7.14 2.88 -4.67
C LEU A 58 -6.56 4.29 -4.59
N ARG A 59 -6.47 5.01 -5.71
CA ARG A 59 -5.94 6.38 -5.69
C ARG A 59 -6.82 7.33 -4.86
N GLY A 60 -8.13 7.19 -4.91
CA GLY A 60 -9.04 8.00 -4.08
C GLY A 60 -8.87 7.67 -2.60
N ILE A 61 -9.04 6.39 -2.26
CA ILE A 61 -8.99 5.89 -0.88
C ILE A 61 -7.65 6.20 -0.22
N LEU A 62 -6.53 6.01 -0.91
CA LEU A 62 -5.20 6.22 -0.33
C LEU A 62 -4.89 7.70 -0.07
N GLY A 63 -5.48 8.62 -0.84
CA GLY A 63 -5.41 10.05 -0.55
C GLY A 63 -6.06 10.36 0.80
N GLU A 64 -7.26 9.84 1.03
CA GLU A 64 -8.00 10.02 2.29
C GLU A 64 -7.24 9.40 3.49
N ILE A 65 -6.68 8.20 3.32
CA ILE A 65 -5.88 7.54 4.37
C ILE A 65 -4.69 8.40 4.80
N ALA A 66 -4.01 9.04 3.85
CA ALA A 66 -2.87 9.90 4.16
C ALA A 66 -3.28 11.12 5.00
N GLU A 67 -4.38 11.77 4.65
CA GLU A 67 -4.88 12.93 5.40
C GLU A 67 -5.36 12.53 6.80
N ILE A 68 -6.15 11.46 6.91
CA ILE A 68 -6.63 10.95 8.20
C ILE A 68 -5.45 10.63 9.13
N TYR A 69 -4.41 9.98 8.62
CA TYR A 69 -3.22 9.66 9.42
C TYR A 69 -2.51 10.93 9.91
N ARG A 70 -2.31 11.92 9.04
CA ARG A 70 -1.66 13.20 9.41
C ARG A 70 -2.47 13.96 10.46
N GLU A 71 -3.79 14.00 10.32
CA GLU A 71 -4.68 14.64 11.28
C GLU A 71 -4.61 13.96 12.64
N GLY A 72 -4.72 12.62 12.68
CA GLY A 72 -4.59 11.84 13.90
C GLY A 72 -3.23 12.04 14.57
N ALA A 73 -2.14 12.05 13.79
CA ALA A 73 -0.80 12.32 14.30
C ALA A 73 -0.70 13.72 14.96
N LYS A 74 -1.26 14.76 14.31
CA LYS A 74 -1.28 16.13 14.87
C LYS A 74 -2.08 16.21 16.17
N GLN A 75 -3.25 15.56 16.23
CA GLN A 75 -4.09 15.53 17.43
C GLN A 75 -3.38 14.83 18.59
N ASN A 76 -2.75 13.68 18.34
CA ASN A 76 -1.98 12.95 19.34
C ASN A 76 -0.80 13.77 19.89
N VAL A 77 -0.08 14.51 19.04
CA VAL A 77 1.00 15.40 19.48
C VAL A 77 0.47 16.57 20.31
N ARG A 78 -0.68 17.16 19.95
CA ARG A 78 -1.32 18.23 20.72
C ARG A 78 -1.83 17.75 22.08
N SER A 79 -2.40 16.56 22.17
CA SER A 79 -2.92 15.98 23.42
C SER A 79 -1.85 15.62 24.46
N ARG A 80 -0.58 15.53 24.03
CA ARG A 80 0.57 15.18 24.87
C ARG A 80 1.36 16.40 25.38
N LYS A 81 0.93 17.61 25.03
CA LYS A 81 1.46 18.87 25.56
C LYS A 81 0.49 19.44 26.59
#